data_AF-A0AA35X4E4-F1
#
_entry.id   AF-A0AA35X4E4-F1
#
_cell.length_a   1.000
_cell.length_b   1.000
_cell.length_c   1.000
_cell.angle_alpha   90.00
_cell.angle_beta   90.00
_cell.angle_gamma   90.00
#
_symmetry.space_group_name_H-M   'P 1'
#
loop_
_entity.id
_entity.type
_entity.pdbx_description
1 polymer ?
#
loop_
_entity_poly.entity_id
_entity_poly.type
_entity_poly.pdbx_seq_one_letter_code
_entity_poly.pdbx_strand_id
1 'polypeptide(L)'
;MSTLGHPNIVKFLGVAFFPGSRLPALVMERLLTSLHDLLDPETDPPPPPNTPKPFFPLSLKCSILHNVACGLAYLHERTPPVIHRDLSARNVLLNSGMVAKIVDLGVARIVPRMRTAATMTKGPGASVYMPPEASAPAKSNAQKSKYDASIDVFSLGVVAIFTIGEVFPCDPVAATYLDEETGLLVARTELQRRAEYMRHVNEQLRASGQLRGDHPLIRLIQQCLHNGPHKRPSIREVLRLLEEARAGARDSGWEEVQAAQTQPRNQSSERDLQSRVQELQQQLQSRNQENADLQSSNQELHSRNQAKDRELAEARQQLRWKEEELARQGAELTRAEETIRRELQQLRQKEEELQSSEREKQTVRQQLISSQRRETELVQAKDRELREKVSLLTRKERELAETQHQLRQKEEQLRSSEALVADFQKTLQQRDSEPTQRTKTQSSLLPTAVPHSTQVNIKPRKLTVQCHRKKTAPCRMARGSSTTDGRFAYFTPRDSNSVYQYECSTEKWEELPSCPYHNSGLVIIDRELTAVGGEDGSRLLTNYTHYDRGNGLRNTLQ
;
A
#
# COMPACT_ATOMS: atom_id res chain seq x y z
N MET A 1 13.20 -12.92 45.83
CA MET A 1 12.85 -14.35 45.93
C MET A 1 13.66 -15.09 46.99
N SER A 2 14.97 -14.87 47.13
CA SER A 2 15.81 -15.55 48.15
C SER A 2 15.37 -15.38 49.61
N THR A 3 14.64 -14.31 49.94
CA THR A 3 14.14 -14.02 51.30
C THR A 3 12.74 -14.59 51.58
N LEU A 4 12.18 -15.37 50.65
CA LEU A 4 10.84 -15.96 50.78
C LEU A 4 10.97 -17.42 51.20
N GLY A 5 10.40 -17.77 52.35
CA GLY A 5 10.34 -19.15 52.82
C GLY A 5 8.94 -19.43 53.36
N HIS A 6 8.13 -20.14 52.58
CA HIS A 6 6.79 -20.55 52.96
C HIS A 6 6.40 -21.83 52.20
N PRO A 7 5.70 -22.80 52.83
CA PRO A 7 5.34 -24.07 52.17
C PRO A 7 4.53 -23.89 50.87
N ASN A 8 3.77 -22.80 50.75
CA ASN A 8 2.96 -22.49 49.56
C ASN A 8 3.56 -21.42 48.64
N ILE A 9 4.85 -21.10 48.78
CA ILE A 9 5.61 -20.28 47.82
C ILE A 9 6.75 -21.13 47.29
N VAL A 10 7.00 -21.08 45.99
CA VAL A 10 8.10 -21.84 45.38
C VAL A 10 9.45 -21.48 46.00
N LYS A 11 10.22 -22.51 46.34
CA LYS A 11 11.56 -22.35 46.89
C LYS A 11 12.53 -21.98 45.79
N PHE A 12 13.08 -20.77 45.91
CA PHE A 12 14.21 -20.33 45.12
C PHE A 12 15.49 -21.02 45.60
N LEU A 13 16.24 -21.64 44.69
CA LEU A 13 17.46 -22.39 44.98
C LEU A 13 18.72 -21.61 44.59
N GLY A 14 18.68 -20.82 43.51
CA GLY A 14 19.82 -20.03 43.07
C GLY A 14 19.69 -19.48 41.66
N VAL A 15 20.82 -18.98 41.14
CA VAL A 15 20.93 -18.48 39.77
C VAL A 15 22.03 -19.27 39.07
N ALA A 16 21.76 -19.72 37.84
CA ALA A 16 22.74 -20.37 36.98
C ALA A 16 23.10 -19.46 35.80
N PHE A 17 24.38 -19.40 35.46
CA PHE A 17 24.90 -18.69 34.30
C PHE A 17 25.41 -19.71 33.30
N PHE A 18 24.87 -19.69 32.09
CA PHE A 18 25.26 -20.61 31.03
C PHE A 18 26.20 -19.90 30.04
N PRO A 19 27.36 -20.50 29.70
CA PRO A 19 28.22 -19.97 28.65
C PRO A 19 27.45 -19.79 27.34
N GLY A 20 27.47 -18.59 26.76
CA GLY A 20 26.74 -18.26 25.52
C GLY A 20 25.33 -17.68 25.71
N SER A 21 24.72 -17.77 26.90
CA SER A 21 23.49 -17.05 27.22
C SER A 21 23.80 -15.66 27.78
N ARG A 22 23.10 -14.63 27.28
CA ARG A 22 23.17 -13.27 27.85
C ARG A 22 22.29 -13.08 29.09
N LEU A 23 21.43 -14.06 29.41
CA LEU A 23 20.47 -13.98 30.51
C LEU A 23 20.74 -15.06 31.57
N PRO A 24 20.71 -14.71 32.87
CA PRO A 24 20.79 -15.68 33.95
C PRO A 24 19.53 -16.54 34.02
N ALA A 25 19.68 -17.82 34.39
CA ALA A 25 18.55 -18.71 34.65
C ALA A 25 18.25 -18.78 36.15
N LEU A 26 16.97 -18.68 36.49
CA LEU A 26 16.49 -18.85 37.87
C LEU A 26 16.30 -20.34 38.15
N VAL A 27 16.94 -20.83 39.21
CA VAL A 27 16.83 -22.23 39.65
C VAL A 27 15.90 -22.29 40.85
N MET A 28 14.86 -23.12 40.76
CA MET A 28 13.82 -23.30 41.77
C MET A 28 13.57 -24.78 42.03
N GLU A 29 12.86 -25.11 43.11
CA GLU A 29 12.40 -26.48 43.33
C GLU A 29 11.55 -26.99 42.15
N ARG A 30 11.71 -28.27 41.82
CA ARG A 30 10.92 -28.91 40.76
C ARG A 30 9.55 -29.29 41.30
N LEU A 31 8.49 -28.79 40.65
CA LEU A 31 7.10 -29.13 40.92
C LEU A 31 6.57 -30.03 39.80
N LEU A 32 5.46 -30.72 40.06
CA LEU A 32 4.93 -31.78 39.20
C LEU A 32 4.23 -31.22 37.96
N THR A 33 3.30 -30.30 38.15
CA THR A 33 2.49 -29.70 37.07
C THR A 33 1.90 -28.37 37.52
N SER A 34 1.37 -27.58 36.59
CA SER A 34 0.56 -26.40 36.92
C SER A 34 -0.89 -26.78 37.20
N LEU A 35 -1.60 -25.96 37.97
CA LEU A 35 -3.03 -26.13 38.20
C LEU A 35 -3.82 -26.00 36.90
N HIS A 36 -3.34 -25.19 35.95
CA HIS A 36 -3.93 -25.09 34.62
C HIS A 36 -3.82 -26.41 33.86
N ASP A 37 -2.60 -26.93 33.70
CA ASP A 37 -2.37 -28.17 32.93
C ASP A 37 -3.00 -29.40 33.60
N LEU A 38 -3.24 -29.34 34.92
CA LEU A 38 -3.98 -30.39 35.63
C LEU A 38 -5.48 -30.41 35.28
N LEU A 39 -6.11 -29.23 35.17
CA LEU A 39 -7.55 -29.09 34.98
C LEU A 39 -7.97 -29.04 33.51
N ASP A 40 -7.11 -28.49 32.67
CA ASP A 40 -7.28 -28.33 31.24
C ASP A 40 -5.98 -28.72 30.54
N PRO A 41 -5.64 -30.02 30.52
CA PRO A 41 -4.44 -30.48 29.85
C PRO A 41 -4.57 -30.19 28.35
N GLU A 42 -3.67 -29.37 27.81
CA GLU A 42 -3.50 -29.19 26.37
C GLU A 42 -2.96 -30.50 25.78
N THR A 43 -3.82 -31.51 25.61
CA THR A 43 -3.48 -32.75 24.94
C THR A 43 -3.64 -32.55 23.43
N ASP A 44 -2.55 -32.66 22.70
CA ASP A 44 -2.55 -32.80 21.25
C ASP A 44 -2.02 -34.21 20.89
N PRO A 45 -2.85 -35.11 20.31
CA PRO A 45 -4.25 -34.89 19.94
C PRO A 45 -5.20 -34.81 21.15
N PRO A 46 -6.36 -34.14 21.02
CA PRO A 46 -7.38 -34.10 22.07
C PRO A 46 -7.79 -35.52 22.46
N PRO A 47 -8.18 -35.75 23.72
CA PRO A 47 -8.47 -37.09 24.17
C PRO A 47 -9.74 -37.58 23.47
N PRO A 48 -9.87 -38.89 23.19
CA PRO A 48 -10.99 -39.41 22.43
C PRO A 48 -12.34 -39.02 23.07
N PRO A 49 -13.40 -38.80 22.27
CA PRO A 49 -14.73 -38.47 22.79
C PRO A 49 -15.16 -39.46 23.88
N ASN A 50 -15.70 -38.97 24.99
CA ASN A 50 -16.09 -39.76 26.18
C ASN A 50 -14.95 -40.31 27.04
N THR A 51 -13.72 -39.79 26.94
CA THR A 51 -12.72 -40.05 27.97
C THR A 51 -13.20 -39.47 29.31
N PRO A 52 -13.35 -40.30 30.37
CA PRO A 52 -13.76 -39.80 31.67
C PRO A 52 -12.66 -38.87 32.20
N LYS A 53 -13.01 -37.61 32.49
CA LYS A 53 -12.10 -36.72 33.20
C LYS A 53 -11.72 -37.37 34.55
N PRO A 54 -10.43 -37.35 34.93
CA PRO A 54 -10.04 -37.88 36.23
C PRO A 54 -10.82 -37.16 37.33
N PHE A 55 -11.41 -37.94 38.24
CA PHE A 55 -12.20 -37.39 39.33
C PHE A 55 -11.33 -36.48 40.20
N PHE A 56 -11.74 -35.23 40.36
CA PHE A 56 -11.03 -34.25 41.16
C PHE A 56 -11.87 -33.85 42.38
N PRO A 57 -11.59 -34.44 43.57
CA PRO A 57 -12.43 -34.27 44.75
C PRO A 57 -12.53 -32.80 45.17
N LEU A 58 -13.71 -32.40 45.63
CA LEU A 58 -13.93 -31.04 46.12
C LEU A 58 -13.07 -30.71 47.35
N SER A 59 -12.80 -31.69 48.22
CA SER A 59 -11.86 -31.56 49.34
C SER A 59 -10.46 -31.15 48.89
N LEU A 60 -9.99 -31.73 47.77
CA LEU A 60 -8.69 -31.43 47.19
C LEU A 60 -8.68 -30.05 46.53
N LYS A 61 -9.73 -29.69 45.78
CA LYS A 61 -9.95 -28.34 45.23
C LYS A 61 -9.89 -27.28 46.33
N CYS A 62 -10.61 -27.48 47.43
CA CYS A 62 -10.58 -26.59 48.60
C CYS A 62 -9.18 -26.51 49.22
N SER A 63 -8.46 -27.62 49.32
CA SER A 63 -7.10 -27.67 49.87
C SER A 63 -6.11 -26.87 49.02
N ILE A 64 -6.21 -26.98 47.69
CA ILE A 64 -5.39 -26.21 46.74
C ILE A 64 -5.69 -24.72 46.86
N LEU A 65 -6.96 -24.31 46.87
CA LEU A 65 -7.34 -22.90 47.04
C LEU A 65 -6.87 -22.35 48.38
N HIS A 66 -6.98 -23.14 49.45
CA HIS A 66 -6.47 -22.79 50.77
C HIS A 66 -4.95 -22.62 50.76
N ASN A 67 -4.20 -23.52 50.10
CA ASN A 67 -2.75 -23.40 49.94
C ASN A 67 -2.36 -22.10 49.23
N VAL A 68 -3.06 -21.76 48.12
CA VAL A 68 -2.84 -20.48 47.42
C VAL A 68 -3.14 -19.29 48.33
N ALA A 69 -4.26 -19.32 49.05
CA ALA A 69 -4.62 -18.26 49.99
C ALA A 69 -3.59 -18.09 51.12
N CYS A 70 -3.01 -19.18 51.64
CA CYS A 70 -1.92 -19.13 52.61
C CYS A 70 -0.66 -18.48 52.02
N GLY A 71 -0.30 -18.84 50.78
CA GLY A 71 0.82 -18.22 50.07
C GLY A 71 0.62 -16.70 49.89
N LEU A 72 -0.57 -16.28 49.46
CA LEU A 72 -0.91 -14.86 49.34
C LEU A 72 -0.91 -14.14 50.67
N ALA A 73 -1.48 -14.73 51.73
CA ALA A 73 -1.46 -14.17 53.06
C ALA A 73 -0.02 -13.93 53.54
N TYR A 74 0.85 -14.92 53.36
CA TYR A 74 2.26 -14.78 53.65
C TYR A 74 2.92 -13.62 52.89
N LEU A 75 2.60 -13.42 51.61
CA LEU A 75 3.15 -12.32 50.81
C LEU A 75 2.61 -10.95 51.25
N HIS A 76 1.29 -10.84 51.47
CA HIS A 76 0.59 -9.61 51.85
C HIS A 76 0.95 -9.14 53.26
N GLU A 77 1.25 -10.05 54.18
CA GLU A 77 1.60 -9.74 55.58
C GLU A 77 3.08 -9.38 55.77
N ARG A 78 3.91 -9.48 54.72
CA ARG A 78 5.31 -9.03 54.80
C ARG A 78 5.39 -7.54 55.06
N THR A 79 6.51 -7.11 55.63
CA THR A 79 6.84 -5.69 55.75
C THR A 79 8.13 -5.42 54.99
N PRO A 80 8.08 -4.66 53.88
CA PRO A 80 6.87 -4.20 53.15
C PRO A 80 6.06 -5.33 52.50
N PRO A 81 4.74 -5.16 52.27
CA PRO A 81 3.90 -6.14 51.59
C PRO A 81 4.43 -6.46 50.20
N VAL A 82 4.33 -7.73 49.81
CA VAL A 82 4.64 -8.22 48.47
C VAL A 82 3.33 -8.60 47.80
N ILE A 83 3.14 -8.13 46.57
CA ILE A 83 1.89 -8.32 45.83
C ILE A 83 2.21 -9.02 44.54
N HIS A 84 1.49 -10.11 44.28
CA HIS A 84 1.80 -11.03 43.21
C HIS A 84 1.56 -10.40 41.84
N ARG A 85 0.38 -9.80 41.64
CA ARG A 85 -0.12 -9.12 40.43
C ARG A 85 -0.35 -10.00 39.21
N ASP A 86 0.28 -11.16 39.10
CA ASP A 86 0.06 -12.10 38.00
C ASP A 86 -0.40 -13.47 38.50
N LEU A 87 -1.30 -13.47 39.48
CA LEU A 87 -1.82 -14.74 40.02
C LEU A 87 -2.75 -15.36 38.97
N SER A 88 -2.40 -16.57 38.52
CA SER A 88 -3.15 -17.33 37.53
C SER A 88 -3.04 -18.82 37.83
N ALA A 89 -3.86 -19.66 37.20
CA ALA A 89 -3.75 -21.10 37.37
C ALA A 89 -2.43 -21.67 36.80
N ARG A 90 -1.79 -21.00 35.85
CA ARG A 90 -0.45 -21.37 35.35
C ARG A 90 0.65 -21.05 36.37
N ASN A 91 0.44 -20.01 37.17
CA ASN A 91 1.35 -19.58 38.24
C ASN A 91 1.06 -20.24 39.61
N VAL A 92 0.21 -21.26 39.63
CA VAL A 92 0.00 -22.15 40.78
C VAL A 92 0.48 -23.54 40.39
N LEU A 93 1.62 -23.97 40.93
CA LEU A 93 2.19 -25.29 40.66
C LEU A 93 1.92 -26.24 41.83
N LEU A 94 1.81 -27.53 41.52
CA LEU A 94 1.51 -28.59 42.48
C LEU A 94 2.72 -29.51 42.63
N ASN A 95 3.02 -29.95 43.86
CA ASN A 95 4.00 -31.01 44.08
C ASN A 95 3.33 -32.41 44.03
N SER A 96 4.11 -33.47 44.24
CA SER A 96 3.62 -34.86 44.24
C SER A 96 2.58 -35.16 45.34
N GLY A 97 2.51 -34.35 46.40
CA GLY A 97 1.50 -34.44 47.45
C GLY A 97 0.29 -33.56 47.20
N MET A 98 0.13 -33.02 45.99
CA MET A 98 -0.94 -32.07 45.60
C MET A 98 -0.98 -30.79 46.45
N VAL A 99 0.16 -30.42 47.06
CA VAL A 99 0.31 -29.15 47.76
C VAL A 99 0.58 -28.06 46.75
N ALA A 100 -0.23 -27.00 46.77
CA ALA A 100 -0.11 -25.89 45.85
C ALA A 100 0.94 -24.88 46.31
N LYS A 101 1.74 -24.41 45.36
CA LYS A 101 2.76 -23.37 45.55
C LYS A 101 2.63 -22.30 44.47
N ILE A 102 2.68 -21.05 44.89
CA ILE A 102 2.69 -19.90 43.99
C ILE A 102 4.10 -19.73 43.39
N VAL A 103 4.17 -19.56 42.07
CA VAL A 103 5.39 -19.30 41.29
C VAL A 103 5.32 -17.96 40.56
N ASP A 104 6.39 -17.61 39.86
CA ASP A 104 6.50 -16.42 39.00
C ASP A 104 6.19 -15.08 39.71
N LEU A 105 7.05 -14.78 40.68
CA LEU A 105 7.10 -13.47 41.32
C LEU A 105 7.81 -12.41 40.45
N GLY A 106 7.98 -12.64 39.15
CA GLY A 106 8.76 -11.80 38.23
C GLY A 106 8.19 -10.39 38.04
N VAL A 107 6.87 -10.22 38.24
CA VAL A 107 6.18 -8.91 38.29
C VAL A 107 5.78 -8.50 39.70
N ALA A 108 6.14 -9.30 40.72
CA ALA A 108 5.79 -9.01 42.09
C ALA A 108 6.50 -7.74 42.56
N ARG A 109 5.73 -6.81 43.10
CA ARG A 109 6.28 -5.55 43.61
C ARG A 109 6.30 -5.55 45.11
N ILE A 110 7.48 -5.26 45.66
CA ILE A 110 7.60 -4.71 47.00
C ILE A 110 6.96 -3.32 46.95
N VAL A 111 6.10 -2.97 47.89
CA VAL A 111 5.45 -1.64 47.95
C VAL A 111 6.31 -0.66 48.78
N PRO A 112 7.20 0.15 48.20
CA PRO A 112 7.58 1.42 48.80
C PRO A 112 6.48 2.46 48.52
N ARG A 113 6.40 3.51 49.34
CA ARG A 113 5.41 4.62 49.29
C ARG A 113 5.28 5.38 47.95
N MET A 114 5.86 4.92 46.84
CA MET A 114 5.78 5.58 45.53
C MET A 114 5.68 4.60 44.34
N ARG A 115 4.57 4.77 43.57
CA ARG A 115 4.41 4.73 42.09
C ARG A 115 4.03 3.43 41.31
N THR A 116 2.89 3.63 40.62
CA THR A 116 2.40 3.27 39.24
C THR A 116 2.17 1.83 38.76
N ALA A 117 1.00 1.64 38.12
CA ALA A 117 0.45 0.42 37.50
C ALA A 117 1.08 0.00 36.15
N ALA A 118 2.18 0.62 35.73
CA ALA A 118 2.66 0.58 34.34
C ALA A 118 3.57 -0.62 33.96
N THR A 119 3.65 -1.71 34.75
CA THR A 119 4.54 -2.86 34.45
C THR A 119 3.86 -4.23 34.54
N MET A 120 2.56 -4.34 34.26
CA MET A 120 1.93 -5.66 34.18
C MET A 120 2.19 -6.28 32.80
N THR A 121 2.66 -7.54 32.78
CA THR A 121 2.95 -8.29 31.55
C THR A 121 1.65 -8.60 30.82
N LYS A 122 1.56 -8.21 29.53
CA LYS A 122 0.41 -8.50 28.66
C LYS A 122 0.70 -9.77 27.85
N GLY A 123 0.61 -10.93 28.50
CA GLY A 123 0.59 -12.23 27.83
C GLY A 123 -0.83 -12.62 27.36
N PRO A 124 -0.99 -13.50 26.35
CA PRO A 124 -2.28 -14.09 26.00
C PRO A 124 -2.92 -14.78 27.22
N GLY A 125 -4.19 -14.52 27.51
CA GLY A 125 -4.92 -15.14 28.64
C GLY A 125 -4.70 -14.49 30.02
N ALA A 126 -3.64 -13.71 30.23
CA ALA A 126 -3.37 -13.02 31.50
C ALA A 126 -4.45 -11.97 31.86
N SER A 127 -5.12 -11.40 30.85
CA SER A 127 -6.19 -10.41 31.05
C SER A 127 -7.44 -10.97 31.74
N VAL A 128 -7.67 -12.29 31.69
CA VAL A 128 -8.84 -12.93 32.31
C VAL A 128 -8.83 -12.83 33.84
N TYR A 129 -7.63 -12.89 34.43
CA TYR A 129 -7.39 -12.82 35.87
C TYR A 129 -7.31 -11.38 36.39
N MET A 130 -7.35 -10.39 35.50
CA MET A 130 -7.13 -8.98 35.83
C MET A 130 -8.44 -8.32 36.29
N PRO A 131 -8.43 -7.56 37.41
CA PRO A 131 -9.61 -6.85 37.86
C PRO A 131 -9.90 -5.61 36.99
N PRO A 132 -11.15 -5.11 36.95
CA PRO A 132 -11.55 -4.02 36.07
C PRO A 132 -10.78 -2.71 36.31
N GLU A 133 -10.37 -2.43 37.55
CA GLU A 133 -9.57 -1.24 37.87
C GLU A 133 -8.11 -1.32 37.42
N ALA A 134 -7.57 -2.51 37.16
CA ALA A 134 -6.22 -2.67 36.62
C ALA A 134 -6.15 -2.39 35.11
N SER A 135 -7.29 -2.53 34.41
CA SER A 135 -7.43 -2.22 32.97
C SER A 135 -7.88 -0.78 32.68
N ALA A 136 -8.38 -0.05 33.69
CA ALA A 136 -8.88 1.30 33.52
C ALA A 136 -7.74 2.34 33.38
N PRO A 137 -7.86 3.36 32.50
CA PRO A 137 -6.87 4.42 32.40
C PRO A 137 -6.72 5.13 33.74
N ALA A 138 -5.47 5.33 34.17
CA ALA A 138 -5.15 5.84 35.49
C ALA A 138 -5.81 7.21 35.73
N LYS A 139 -6.92 7.24 36.46
CA LYS A 139 -7.47 8.48 37.02
C LYS A 139 -6.43 9.10 37.97
N SER A 140 -6.45 10.42 38.00
CA SER A 140 -5.45 11.37 38.53
C SER A 140 -4.92 11.06 39.95
N ASN A 141 -3.78 11.67 40.25
CA ASN A 141 -2.83 11.39 41.33
C ASN A 141 -3.31 11.67 42.78
N ALA A 142 -4.45 11.15 43.25
CA ALA A 142 -4.93 11.48 44.60
C ALA A 142 -5.30 10.32 45.55
N GLN A 143 -5.30 9.05 45.13
CA GLN A 143 -5.70 7.96 46.04
C GLN A 143 -4.95 6.65 45.74
N LYS A 144 -3.63 6.60 45.97
CA LYS A 144 -2.78 5.46 45.55
C LYS A 144 -1.81 4.99 46.62
N SER A 145 -2.29 4.26 47.63
CA SER A 145 -1.41 3.52 48.56
C SER A 145 -2.06 2.38 49.38
N LYS A 146 -3.20 1.79 48.96
CA LYS A 146 -3.83 0.68 49.71
C LYS A 146 -4.58 -0.37 48.86
N TYR A 147 -4.49 -0.31 47.53
CA TYR A 147 -5.44 -0.93 46.59
C TYR A 147 -4.85 -2.05 45.73
N ASP A 148 -3.70 -2.59 46.11
CA ASP A 148 -2.93 -3.52 45.29
C ASP A 148 -3.04 -4.98 45.79
N ALA A 149 -3.17 -5.23 47.10
CA ALA A 149 -3.43 -6.59 47.60
C ALA A 149 -4.80 -7.15 47.15
N SER A 150 -5.79 -6.28 46.98
CA SER A 150 -7.12 -6.64 46.47
C SER A 150 -7.13 -7.11 45.01
N ILE A 151 -6.05 -6.84 44.25
CA ILE A 151 -5.88 -7.34 42.89
C ILE A 151 -5.67 -8.86 42.93
N ASP A 152 -4.77 -9.33 43.80
CA ASP A 152 -4.52 -10.77 43.97
C ASP A 152 -5.76 -11.50 44.49
N VAL A 153 -6.58 -10.86 45.34
CA VAL A 153 -7.86 -11.42 45.82
C VAL A 153 -8.84 -11.62 44.66
N PHE A 154 -8.91 -10.66 43.71
CA PHE A 154 -9.75 -10.83 42.53
C PHE A 154 -9.26 -11.98 41.66
N SER A 155 -7.95 -12.03 41.40
CA SER A 155 -7.33 -13.11 40.62
C SER A 155 -7.55 -14.47 41.27
N LEU A 156 -7.50 -14.56 42.60
CA LEU A 156 -7.84 -15.78 43.35
C LEU A 156 -9.31 -16.19 43.14
N GLY A 157 -10.24 -15.22 43.07
CA GLY A 157 -11.64 -15.49 42.73
C GLY A 157 -11.80 -16.14 41.34
N VAL A 158 -11.01 -15.70 40.35
CA VAL A 158 -10.99 -16.30 39.01
C VAL A 158 -10.35 -17.69 39.05
N VAL A 159 -9.26 -17.88 39.80
CA VAL A 159 -8.65 -19.21 40.04
C VAL A 159 -9.64 -20.15 40.71
N ALA A 160 -10.45 -19.68 41.67
CA ALA A 160 -11.48 -20.46 42.34
C ALA A 160 -12.60 -20.89 41.38
N ILE A 161 -13.06 -20.00 40.48
CA ILE A 161 -13.99 -20.38 39.41
C ILE A 161 -13.45 -21.55 38.60
N PHE A 162 -12.22 -21.44 38.10
CA PHE A 162 -11.64 -22.47 37.25
C PHE A 162 -11.41 -23.78 38.03
N THR A 163 -10.92 -23.69 39.26
CA THR A 163 -10.63 -24.86 40.11
C THR A 163 -11.88 -25.63 40.48
N ILE A 164 -12.97 -24.92 40.82
CA ILE A 164 -14.21 -25.57 41.26
C ILE A 164 -15.04 -26.00 40.06
N GLY A 165 -15.20 -25.12 39.08
CA GLY A 165 -16.01 -25.34 37.88
C GLY A 165 -15.37 -26.24 36.83
N GLU A 166 -14.06 -26.46 36.87
CA GLU A 166 -13.28 -27.25 35.89
C GLU A 166 -13.46 -26.80 34.43
N VAL A 167 -13.81 -25.54 34.24
CA VAL A 167 -13.98 -24.88 32.94
C VAL A 167 -13.15 -23.61 32.98
N PHE A 168 -12.20 -23.50 32.05
CA PHE A 168 -11.37 -22.32 31.94
C PHE A 168 -12.24 -21.11 31.54
N PRO A 169 -12.22 -20.00 32.31
CA PRO A 169 -13.04 -18.86 31.98
C PRO A 169 -12.45 -18.07 30.80
N CYS A 170 -12.85 -18.38 29.56
CA CYS A 170 -12.51 -17.58 28.38
C CYS A 170 -13.53 -16.44 28.14
N ASP A 171 -13.11 -15.38 27.43
CA ASP A 171 -13.97 -14.32 26.86
C ASP A 171 -15.24 -13.95 27.65
N PRO A 172 -15.13 -13.16 28.74
CA PRO A 172 -16.29 -12.78 29.50
C PRO A 172 -17.18 -11.89 28.61
N VAL A 173 -18.49 -12.14 28.64
CA VAL A 173 -19.52 -11.43 27.84
C VAL A 173 -19.26 -9.93 27.83
N ALA A 174 -19.63 -9.26 26.73
CA ALA A 174 -19.41 -7.83 26.50
C ALA A 174 -19.62 -7.01 27.79
N ALA A 175 -18.67 -6.12 28.09
CA ALA A 175 -18.63 -5.37 29.35
C ALA A 175 -19.87 -4.48 29.59
N THR A 176 -20.68 -4.28 28.55
CA THR A 176 -21.90 -3.49 28.55
C THR A 176 -23.01 -4.20 27.79
N TYR A 177 -24.26 -3.88 28.10
CA TYR A 177 -25.43 -4.27 27.31
C TYR A 177 -26.34 -3.06 27.07
N LEU A 178 -27.12 -3.10 26.00
CA LEU A 178 -28.15 -2.10 25.74
C LEU A 178 -29.38 -2.46 26.59
N ASP A 179 -29.75 -1.57 27.48
CA ASP A 179 -30.99 -1.68 28.25
C ASP A 179 -32.15 -1.28 27.32
N GLU A 180 -33.02 -2.23 27.00
CA GLU A 180 -34.08 -2.05 25.99
C GLU A 180 -35.16 -1.06 26.44
N GLU A 181 -35.37 -0.89 27.75
CA GLU A 181 -36.37 0.03 28.29
C GLU A 181 -35.87 1.48 28.27
N THR A 182 -34.60 1.69 28.60
CA THR A 182 -34.02 3.04 28.71
C THR A 182 -33.24 3.47 27.46
N GLY A 183 -32.90 2.53 26.58
CA GLY A 183 -32.02 2.75 25.42
C GLY A 183 -30.57 3.08 25.80
N LEU A 184 -30.19 2.92 27.08
CA LEU A 184 -28.87 3.28 27.59
C LEU A 184 -27.93 2.08 27.62
N LEU A 185 -26.65 2.35 27.39
CA LEU A 185 -25.60 1.35 27.54
C LEU A 185 -25.25 1.17 29.02
N VAL A 186 -25.63 0.03 29.60
CA VAL A 186 -25.42 -0.29 31.02
C VAL A 186 -24.21 -1.20 31.18
N ALA A 187 -23.32 -0.86 32.12
CA ALA A 187 -22.14 -1.67 32.43
C ALA A 187 -22.52 -2.95 33.19
N ARG A 188 -21.99 -4.08 32.75
CA ARG A 188 -22.12 -5.36 33.46
C ARG A 188 -21.14 -5.42 34.64
N THR A 189 -21.57 -6.02 35.75
CA THR A 189 -20.67 -6.41 36.82
C THR A 189 -19.82 -7.62 36.39
N GLU A 190 -18.67 -7.83 37.03
CA GLU A 190 -17.82 -8.99 36.74
C GLU A 190 -18.54 -10.32 37.04
N LEU A 191 -19.48 -10.35 37.99
CA LEU A 191 -20.34 -11.50 38.22
C LEU A 191 -21.33 -11.74 37.08
N GLN A 192 -21.93 -10.68 36.53
CA GLN A 192 -22.79 -10.80 35.34
C GLN A 192 -22.00 -11.28 34.13
N ARG A 193 -20.76 -10.78 33.95
CA ARG A 193 -19.88 -11.21 32.86
C ARG A 193 -19.41 -12.66 32.99
N ARG A 194 -19.38 -13.22 34.20
CA ARG A 194 -18.96 -14.61 34.49
C ARG A 194 -20.12 -15.52 34.97
N ALA A 195 -21.37 -15.14 34.69
CA ALA A 195 -22.55 -15.85 35.19
C ALA A 195 -22.60 -17.32 34.74
N GLU A 196 -22.16 -17.62 33.51
CA GLU A 196 -22.05 -18.97 32.98
C GLU A 196 -21.02 -19.82 33.73
N TYR A 197 -19.87 -19.26 34.08
CA TYR A 197 -18.86 -19.98 34.87
C TYR A 197 -19.32 -20.22 36.30
N MET A 198 -20.07 -19.28 36.89
CA MET A 198 -20.74 -19.50 38.16
C MET A 198 -21.78 -20.63 38.11
N ARG A 199 -22.41 -20.87 36.95
CA ARG A 199 -23.31 -22.01 36.75
C ARG A 199 -22.55 -23.35 36.87
N HIS A 200 -21.40 -23.47 36.22
CA HIS A 200 -20.54 -24.65 36.31
C HIS A 200 -20.04 -24.89 37.74
N VAL A 201 -19.67 -23.83 38.46
CA VAL A 201 -19.34 -23.93 39.90
C VAL A 201 -20.51 -24.52 40.69
N ASN A 202 -21.73 -24.02 40.48
CA ASN A 202 -22.92 -24.53 41.17
C ASN A 202 -23.20 -26.00 40.83
N GLU A 203 -23.01 -26.41 39.58
CA GLU A 203 -23.19 -27.79 39.13
C GLU A 203 -22.20 -28.75 39.79
N GLN A 204 -20.93 -28.36 39.88
CA GLN A 204 -19.89 -29.14 40.55
C GLN A 204 -20.17 -29.30 42.05
N LEU A 205 -20.64 -28.23 42.72
CA LEU A 205 -21.05 -28.30 44.13
C LEU A 205 -22.31 -29.15 44.35
N ARG A 206 -23.24 -29.19 43.37
CA ARG A 206 -24.40 -30.10 43.42
C ARG A 206 -23.97 -31.55 43.25
N ALA A 207 -23.10 -31.81 42.27
CA ALA A 207 -22.59 -33.14 41.98
C ALA A 207 -21.83 -33.74 43.17
N SER A 208 -21.12 -32.90 43.94
CA SER A 208 -20.45 -33.31 45.18
C SER A 208 -21.38 -33.44 46.39
N GLY A 209 -22.68 -33.20 46.25
CA GLY A 209 -23.66 -33.24 47.34
C GLY A 209 -23.55 -32.12 48.37
N GLN A 210 -22.73 -31.08 48.11
CA GLN A 210 -22.44 -30.01 49.08
C GLN A 210 -23.25 -28.74 48.86
N LEU A 211 -23.86 -28.54 47.68
CA LEU A 211 -24.67 -27.35 47.46
C LEU A 211 -25.93 -27.35 48.34
N ARG A 212 -25.89 -26.58 49.43
CA ARG A 212 -27.04 -26.30 50.32
C ARG A 212 -27.12 -24.80 50.57
N GLY A 213 -28.13 -24.14 49.99
CA GLY A 213 -28.37 -22.71 50.21
C GLY A 213 -27.12 -21.85 49.96
N ASP A 214 -26.75 -21.06 50.97
CA ASP A 214 -25.62 -20.13 50.94
C ASP A 214 -24.27 -20.83 51.19
N HIS A 215 -23.67 -21.38 50.12
CA HIS A 215 -22.42 -22.14 50.20
C HIS A 215 -21.19 -21.21 50.38
N PRO A 216 -20.25 -21.50 51.32
CA PRO A 216 -19.08 -20.65 51.57
C PRO A 216 -18.22 -20.36 50.34
N LEU A 217 -18.03 -21.34 49.45
CA LEU A 217 -17.28 -21.14 48.18
C LEU A 217 -17.98 -20.19 47.21
N ILE A 218 -19.31 -20.21 47.15
CA ILE A 218 -20.08 -19.30 46.28
C ILE A 218 -19.92 -17.87 46.80
N ARG A 219 -20.10 -17.67 48.12
CA ARG A 219 -19.87 -16.38 48.76
C ARG A 219 -18.45 -15.86 48.53
N LEU A 220 -17.46 -16.73 48.70
CA LEU A 220 -16.06 -16.38 48.49
C LEU A 220 -15.84 -15.86 47.08
N ILE A 221 -16.30 -16.59 46.05
CA ILE A 221 -16.11 -16.18 44.65
C ILE A 221 -16.83 -14.86 44.39
N GLN A 222 -18.08 -14.72 44.85
CA GLN A 222 -18.88 -13.51 44.68
C GLN A 222 -18.21 -12.27 45.30
N GLN A 223 -17.66 -12.42 46.51
CA GLN A 223 -16.99 -11.34 47.21
C GLN A 223 -15.62 -11.02 46.57
N CYS A 224 -14.85 -12.02 46.14
CA CYS A 224 -13.58 -11.82 45.47
C CYS A 224 -13.72 -11.10 44.12
N LEU A 225 -14.79 -11.39 43.37
CA LEU A 225 -15.05 -10.81 42.04
C LEU A 225 -15.82 -9.49 42.07
N HIS A 226 -15.91 -8.83 43.23
CA HIS A 226 -16.57 -7.54 43.32
C HIS A 226 -15.81 -6.47 42.50
N ASN A 227 -16.52 -5.69 41.66
CA ASN A 227 -15.92 -4.63 40.82
C ASN A 227 -15.14 -3.58 41.63
N GLY A 228 -15.70 -3.16 42.76
CA GLY A 228 -15.04 -2.27 43.72
C GLY A 228 -14.00 -3.02 44.57
N PRO A 229 -12.70 -2.65 44.53
CA PRO A 229 -11.63 -3.37 45.24
C PRO A 229 -11.77 -3.37 46.77
N HIS A 230 -12.36 -2.32 47.34
CA HIS A 230 -12.57 -2.17 48.79
C HIS A 230 -13.73 -3.02 49.34
N LYS A 231 -14.57 -3.57 48.46
CA LYS A 231 -15.65 -4.50 48.82
C LYS A 231 -15.21 -5.96 48.72
N ARG A 232 -13.99 -6.21 48.21
CA ARG A 232 -13.38 -7.54 48.22
C ARG A 232 -12.91 -7.86 49.64
N PRO A 233 -12.98 -9.13 50.05
CA PRO A 233 -12.56 -9.54 51.38
C PRO A 233 -11.05 -9.40 51.53
N SER A 234 -10.60 -9.23 52.76
CA SER A 234 -9.19 -9.40 53.11
C SER A 234 -8.75 -10.85 52.91
N ILE A 235 -7.46 -11.08 52.68
CA ILE A 235 -6.95 -12.45 52.49
C ILE A 235 -7.19 -13.34 53.73
N ARG A 236 -7.31 -12.75 54.93
CA ARG A 236 -7.68 -13.44 56.16
C ARG A 236 -9.14 -13.91 56.16
N GLU A 237 -10.05 -13.09 55.66
CA GLU A 237 -11.46 -13.48 55.50
C GLU A 237 -11.62 -14.55 54.43
N VAL A 238 -10.84 -14.48 53.35
CA VAL A 238 -10.76 -15.55 52.33
C VAL A 238 -10.34 -16.88 52.96
N LEU A 239 -9.28 -16.88 53.77
CA LEU A 239 -8.81 -18.07 54.48
C LEU A 239 -9.91 -18.67 55.36
N ARG A 240 -10.61 -17.84 56.15
CA ARG A 240 -11.74 -18.29 56.99
C ARG A 240 -12.84 -18.95 56.15
N LEU A 241 -13.24 -18.34 55.03
CA LEU A 241 -14.26 -18.90 54.14
C LEU A 241 -13.82 -20.23 53.49
N LEU A 242 -12.53 -20.38 53.17
CA LEU A 242 -11.96 -21.63 52.64
C LEU A 242 -11.85 -22.72 53.71
N GLU A 243 -11.54 -22.37 54.95
CA GLU A 243 -11.56 -23.30 56.08
C GLU A 243 -12.96 -23.81 56.36
N GLU A 244 -13.97 -22.92 56.35
CA GLU A 244 -15.39 -23.28 56.44
C GLU A 244 -15.79 -24.24 55.30
N ALA A 245 -15.41 -23.93 54.06
CA ALA A 245 -15.65 -24.79 52.91
C ALA A 245 -14.96 -26.16 53.03
N ARG A 246 -13.69 -26.19 53.48
CA ARG A 246 -12.91 -27.42 53.63
C ARG A 246 -13.48 -28.32 54.74
N ALA A 247 -13.93 -27.73 55.85
CA ALA A 247 -14.58 -28.46 56.93
C ALA A 247 -15.91 -29.10 56.49
N GLY A 248 -16.69 -28.40 55.66
CA GLY A 248 -17.89 -28.94 55.03
C GLY A 248 -17.61 -29.99 53.95
N ALA A 249 -16.38 -30.00 53.41
CA ALA A 249 -15.98 -30.86 52.30
C ALA A 249 -15.29 -32.17 52.69
N ARG A 250 -15.40 -32.60 53.97
CA ARG A 250 -14.81 -33.86 54.45
C ARG A 250 -15.37 -35.06 53.68
N ASP A 251 -14.60 -35.49 52.68
CA ASP A 251 -14.79 -36.71 51.92
C ASP A 251 -13.89 -37.78 52.55
N SER A 252 -14.50 -38.81 53.15
CA SER A 252 -13.84 -39.81 54.00
C SER A 252 -12.69 -40.53 53.29
N GLY A 253 -12.68 -40.54 51.96
CA GLY A 253 -11.70 -41.28 51.16
C GLY A 253 -10.32 -40.62 51.04
N TRP A 254 -10.18 -39.31 51.21
CA TRP A 254 -8.89 -38.63 50.96
C TRP A 254 -8.01 -38.50 52.21
N GLU A 255 -8.63 -38.43 53.39
CA GLU A 255 -7.92 -38.47 54.68
C GLU A 255 -7.41 -39.90 54.99
N GLU A 256 -8.09 -40.96 54.55
CA GLU A 256 -7.61 -42.36 54.66
C GLU A 256 -6.36 -42.62 53.80
N VAL A 257 -6.24 -42.02 52.62
CA VAL A 257 -5.05 -42.16 51.75
C VAL A 257 -3.83 -41.46 52.36
N GLN A 258 -4.01 -40.37 53.11
CA GLN A 258 -2.93 -39.74 53.87
C GLN A 258 -2.59 -40.50 55.17
N ALA A 259 -3.58 -41.04 55.88
CA ALA A 259 -3.36 -41.80 57.12
C ALA A 259 -2.70 -43.18 56.88
N ALA A 260 -2.93 -43.79 55.71
CA ALA A 260 -2.36 -45.07 55.32
C ALA A 260 -0.84 -45.04 55.06
N GLN A 261 -0.22 -43.86 54.99
CA GLN A 261 1.23 -43.71 54.79
C GLN A 261 2.04 -43.74 56.12
N THR A 262 1.38 -43.87 57.27
CA THR A 262 2.03 -43.68 58.60
C THR A 262 1.92 -44.83 59.60
N GLN A 263 1.55 -46.05 59.23
CA GLN A 263 1.56 -47.20 60.17
C GLN A 263 2.64 -48.27 59.88
N PRO A 264 3.29 -48.84 60.91
CA PRO A 264 4.27 -49.91 60.75
C PRO A 264 3.56 -51.26 60.49
N ARG A 265 3.98 -51.98 59.44
CA ARG A 265 3.32 -53.21 58.94
C ARG A 265 3.93 -54.51 59.52
N ASN A 266 3.07 -55.54 59.57
CA ASN A 266 3.25 -56.85 60.21
C ASN A 266 4.05 -57.87 59.35
N GLN A 267 4.78 -58.80 59.99
CA GLN A 267 5.86 -59.64 59.39
C GLN A 267 5.42 -60.68 58.33
N SER A 268 4.14 -61.07 58.28
CA SER A 268 3.62 -61.99 57.24
C SER A 268 3.41 -61.27 55.90
N SER A 269 2.86 -60.05 55.95
CA SER A 269 2.74 -59.17 54.78
C SER A 269 4.10 -58.66 54.31
N GLU A 270 5.13 -58.67 55.16
CA GLU A 270 6.47 -58.20 54.84
C GLU A 270 7.17 -59.07 53.78
N ARG A 271 6.94 -60.39 53.75
CA ARG A 271 7.51 -61.26 52.69
C ARG A 271 6.82 -61.09 51.34
N ASP A 272 5.50 -60.97 51.34
CA ASP A 272 4.75 -60.69 50.11
C ASP A 272 5.04 -59.28 49.59
N LEU A 273 5.20 -58.31 50.50
CA LEU A 273 5.66 -56.96 50.16
C LEU A 273 7.11 -56.97 49.71
N GLN A 274 8.00 -57.76 50.29
CA GLN A 274 9.38 -57.89 49.83
C GLN A 274 9.44 -58.46 48.41
N SER A 275 8.67 -59.51 48.11
CA SER A 275 8.55 -60.04 46.74
C SER A 275 8.01 -58.99 45.78
N ARG A 276 6.94 -58.26 46.16
CA ARG A 276 6.38 -57.19 45.32
C ARG A 276 7.34 -56.00 45.16
N VAL A 277 8.10 -55.67 46.21
CA VAL A 277 9.13 -54.62 46.19
C VAL A 277 10.28 -55.03 45.27
N GLN A 278 10.67 -56.30 45.27
CA GLN A 278 11.72 -56.83 44.41
C GLN A 278 11.29 -56.82 42.93
N GLU A 279 10.04 -57.17 42.66
CA GLU A 279 9.43 -57.10 41.34
C GLU A 279 9.29 -55.65 40.85
N LEU A 280 8.83 -54.74 41.72
CA LEU A 280 8.80 -53.30 41.45
C LEU A 280 10.19 -52.70 41.29
N GLN A 281 11.21 -53.20 42.00
CA GLN A 281 12.60 -52.80 41.83
C GLN A 281 13.15 -53.22 40.46
N GLN A 282 12.82 -54.43 39.99
CA GLN A 282 13.15 -54.86 38.63
C GLN A 282 12.45 -54.01 37.57
N GLN A 283 11.16 -53.70 37.76
CA GLN A 283 10.43 -52.81 36.86
C GLN A 283 11.00 -51.39 36.88
N LEU A 284 11.38 -50.87 38.04
CA LEU A 284 12.03 -49.57 38.19
C LEU A 284 13.40 -49.56 37.50
N GLN A 285 14.20 -50.62 37.65
CA GLN A 285 15.48 -50.75 36.95
C GLN A 285 15.29 -50.79 35.44
N SER A 286 14.32 -51.54 34.93
CA SER A 286 13.97 -51.58 33.51
C SER A 286 13.54 -50.20 32.99
N ARG A 287 12.63 -49.52 33.69
CA ARG A 287 12.22 -48.14 33.35
C ARG A 287 13.34 -47.12 33.47
N ASN A 288 14.26 -47.29 34.41
CA ASN A 288 15.43 -46.41 34.54
C ASN A 288 16.40 -46.60 33.38
N GLN A 289 16.57 -47.84 32.90
CA GLN A 289 17.36 -48.13 31.71
C GLN A 289 16.69 -47.50 30.47
N GLU A 290 15.39 -47.70 30.29
CA GLU A 290 14.63 -47.08 29.20
C GLU A 290 14.72 -45.54 29.24
N ASN A 291 14.62 -44.95 30.43
CA ASN A 291 14.82 -43.50 30.60
C ASN A 291 16.25 -43.05 30.26
N ALA A 292 17.26 -43.86 30.57
CA ALA A 292 18.66 -43.56 30.22
C ALA A 292 18.89 -43.63 28.70
N ASP A 293 18.27 -44.60 28.03
CA ASP A 293 18.31 -44.76 26.57
C ASP A 293 17.59 -43.58 25.89
N LEU A 294 16.41 -43.20 26.41
CA LEU A 294 15.66 -42.02 25.95
C LEU A 294 16.41 -40.72 26.19
N GLN A 295 17.13 -40.59 27.31
CA GLN A 295 17.99 -39.42 27.57
C GLN A 295 19.14 -39.33 26.57
N SER A 296 19.76 -40.47 26.25
CA SER A 296 20.84 -40.53 25.25
C SER A 296 20.32 -40.14 23.86
N SER A 297 19.16 -40.67 23.46
CA SER A 297 18.50 -40.31 22.20
C SER A 297 18.11 -38.82 22.14
N ASN A 298 17.60 -38.26 23.24
CA ASN A 298 17.30 -36.83 23.33
C ASN A 298 18.54 -35.93 23.26
N GLN A 299 19.67 -36.36 23.80
CA GLN A 299 20.95 -35.65 23.70
C GLN A 299 21.48 -35.66 22.26
N GLU A 300 21.33 -36.78 21.55
CA GLU A 300 21.70 -36.89 20.14
C GLU A 300 20.82 -35.98 19.26
N LEU A 301 19.50 -35.99 19.50
CA LEU A 301 18.57 -35.08 18.82
C LEU A 301 18.89 -33.61 19.10
N HIS A 302 19.23 -33.26 20.35
CA HIS A 302 19.66 -31.89 20.69
C HIS A 302 20.93 -31.50 19.93
N SER A 303 21.92 -32.38 19.87
CA SER A 303 23.17 -32.14 19.14
C SER A 303 22.92 -31.93 17.65
N ARG A 304 22.02 -32.72 17.06
CA ARG A 304 21.61 -32.61 15.66
C ARG A 304 20.80 -31.34 15.37
N ASN A 305 19.93 -30.92 16.29
CA ASN A 305 19.20 -29.65 16.17
C ASN A 305 20.15 -28.46 16.27
N GLN A 306 21.11 -28.48 17.21
CA GLN A 306 22.13 -27.45 17.32
C GLN A 306 23.00 -27.36 16.06
N ALA A 307 23.32 -28.49 15.41
CA ALA A 307 24.05 -28.48 14.14
C ALA A 307 23.22 -27.80 13.04
N LYS A 308 21.94 -28.13 12.91
CA LYS A 308 21.03 -27.49 11.97
C LYS A 308 20.83 -26.00 12.23
N ASP A 309 20.78 -25.58 13.50
CA ASP A 309 20.66 -24.16 13.86
C ASP A 309 21.90 -23.37 13.41
N ARG A 310 23.10 -23.98 13.48
CA ARG A 310 24.33 -23.37 12.95
C ARG A 310 24.29 -23.26 11.42
N GLU A 311 23.92 -24.32 10.72
CA GLU A 311 23.75 -24.30 9.26
C GLU A 311 22.74 -23.22 8.82
N LEU A 312 21.62 -23.10 9.53
CA LEU A 312 20.61 -22.08 9.27
C LEU A 312 21.14 -20.67 9.55
N ALA A 313 21.94 -20.48 10.60
CA ALA A 313 22.55 -19.20 10.91
C ALA A 313 23.55 -18.77 9.82
N GLU A 314 24.37 -19.70 9.33
CA GLU A 314 25.31 -19.46 8.22
C GLU A 314 24.56 -19.11 6.93
N ALA A 315 23.51 -19.88 6.57
CA ALA A 315 22.67 -19.58 5.42
C ALA A 315 22.03 -18.19 5.50
N ARG A 316 21.56 -17.78 6.69
CA ARG A 316 21.01 -16.43 6.92
C ARG A 316 22.05 -15.33 6.80
N GLN A 317 23.31 -15.58 7.18
CA GLN A 317 24.39 -14.62 6.96
C GLN A 317 24.71 -14.48 5.47
N GLN A 318 24.78 -15.59 4.73
CA GLN A 318 24.99 -15.56 3.29
C GLN A 318 23.86 -14.82 2.56
N LEU A 319 22.61 -15.03 2.97
CA LEU A 319 21.47 -14.33 2.40
C LEU A 319 21.56 -12.82 2.62
N ARG A 320 21.86 -12.38 3.85
CA ARG A 320 22.04 -10.96 4.18
C ARG A 320 23.16 -10.32 3.35
N TRP A 321 24.29 -11.00 3.19
CA TRP A 321 25.38 -10.50 2.35
C TRP A 321 24.94 -10.35 0.88
N LYS A 322 24.18 -11.31 0.34
CA LYS A 322 23.62 -11.21 -1.02
C LYS A 322 22.60 -10.07 -1.15
N GLU A 323 21.75 -9.85 -0.16
CA GLU A 323 20.79 -8.75 -0.14
C GLU A 323 21.50 -7.38 -0.14
N GLU A 324 22.55 -7.23 0.66
CA GLU A 324 23.37 -6.01 0.69
C GLU A 324 24.08 -5.77 -0.65
N GLU A 325 24.58 -6.83 -1.28
CA GLU A 325 25.24 -6.74 -2.59
C GLU A 325 24.25 -6.34 -3.71
N LEU A 326 23.06 -6.96 -3.73
CA LEU A 326 21.99 -6.57 -4.65
C LEU A 326 21.54 -5.12 -4.42
N ALA A 327 21.49 -4.66 -3.17
CA ALA A 327 21.16 -3.27 -2.86
C ALA A 327 22.22 -2.29 -3.40
N ARG A 328 23.51 -2.65 -3.35
CA ARG A 328 24.59 -1.84 -3.94
C ARG A 328 24.47 -1.77 -5.45
N GLN A 329 24.27 -2.92 -6.11
CA GLN A 329 24.08 -2.99 -7.56
C GLN A 329 22.84 -2.18 -8.00
N GLY A 330 21.75 -2.27 -7.24
CA GLY A 330 20.55 -1.46 -7.46
C GLY A 330 20.84 0.04 -7.40
N ALA A 331 21.59 0.49 -6.39
CA ALA A 331 21.96 1.90 -6.25
C ALA A 331 22.87 2.40 -7.39
N GLU A 332 23.80 1.56 -7.88
CA GLU A 332 24.63 1.89 -9.05
C GLU A 332 23.80 2.03 -10.33
N LEU A 333 22.85 1.12 -10.55
CA LEU A 333 21.93 1.19 -11.68
C LEU A 333 21.07 2.46 -11.63
N THR A 334 20.56 2.85 -10.46
CA THR A 334 19.81 4.10 -10.30
C THR A 334 20.67 5.32 -10.67
N ARG A 335 21.92 5.39 -10.20
CA ARG A 335 22.86 6.48 -10.55
C ARG A 335 23.16 6.52 -12.05
N ALA A 336 23.33 5.36 -12.68
CA ALA A 336 23.53 5.26 -14.12
C ALA A 336 22.29 5.74 -14.87
N GLU A 337 21.09 5.34 -14.46
CA GLU A 337 19.83 5.78 -15.06
C GLU A 337 19.64 7.30 -14.94
N GLU A 338 19.93 7.89 -13.78
CA GLU A 338 19.89 9.35 -13.59
C GLU A 338 20.89 10.10 -14.47
N THR A 339 22.05 9.49 -14.74
CA THR A 339 23.07 10.07 -15.63
C THR A 339 22.59 10.03 -17.08
N ILE A 340 22.06 8.88 -17.53
CA ILE A 340 21.47 8.73 -18.87
C ILE A 340 20.31 9.70 -19.07
N ARG A 341 19.43 9.87 -18.06
CA ARG A 341 18.32 10.85 -18.13
C ARG A 341 18.82 12.28 -18.32
N ARG A 342 19.88 12.68 -17.61
CA ARG A 342 20.50 14.00 -17.75
C ARG A 342 21.10 14.20 -19.14
N GLU A 343 21.81 13.21 -19.67
CA GLU A 343 22.37 13.27 -21.02
C GLU A 343 21.28 13.34 -22.10
N LEU A 344 20.21 12.56 -21.96
CA LEU A 344 19.06 12.62 -22.86
C LEU A 344 18.39 14.00 -22.85
N GLN A 345 18.28 14.64 -21.68
CA GLN A 345 17.73 16.00 -21.58
C GLN A 345 18.62 17.01 -22.30
N GLN A 346 19.95 16.92 -22.17
CA GLN A 346 20.89 17.78 -22.88
C GLN A 346 20.83 17.57 -24.40
N LEU A 347 20.69 16.32 -24.85
CA LEU A 347 20.56 16.02 -26.27
C LEU A 347 19.26 16.58 -26.85
N ARG A 348 18.13 16.49 -26.13
CA ARG A 348 16.86 17.10 -26.54
C ARG A 348 16.97 18.61 -26.69
N GLN A 349 17.63 19.30 -25.75
CA GLN A 349 17.88 20.74 -25.85
C GLN A 349 18.71 21.10 -27.09
N LYS A 350 19.79 20.35 -27.36
CA LYS A 350 20.61 20.56 -28.56
C LYS A 350 19.83 20.29 -29.85
N GLU A 351 18.93 19.31 -29.85
CA GLU A 351 18.06 19.04 -30.99
C GLU A 351 17.10 20.21 -31.26
N GLU A 352 16.50 20.79 -30.21
CA GLU A 352 15.64 21.97 -30.34
C GLU A 352 16.41 23.19 -30.87
N GLU A 353 17.64 23.42 -30.39
CA GLU A 353 18.54 24.47 -30.90
C GLU A 353 18.92 24.25 -32.37
N LEU A 354 19.17 22.99 -32.75
CA LEU A 354 19.49 22.68 -34.14
C LEU A 354 18.27 22.91 -35.05
N GLN A 355 17.08 22.49 -34.60
CA GLN A 355 15.84 22.71 -35.34
C GLN A 355 15.50 24.20 -35.47
N SER A 356 15.75 25.02 -34.45
CA SER A 356 15.54 26.47 -34.54
C SER A 356 16.52 27.10 -35.54
N SER A 357 17.80 26.73 -35.48
CA SER A 357 18.81 27.19 -36.45
C SER A 357 18.48 26.77 -37.88
N GLU A 358 17.94 25.57 -38.07
CA GLU A 358 17.56 25.08 -39.40
C GLU A 358 16.34 25.84 -39.96
N ARG A 359 15.35 26.15 -39.12
CA ARG A 359 14.22 27.02 -39.50
C ARG A 359 14.70 28.41 -39.91
N GLU A 360 15.62 29.01 -39.16
CA GLU A 360 16.21 30.32 -39.51
C GLU A 360 16.93 30.27 -40.86
N LYS A 361 17.77 29.26 -41.09
CA LYS A 361 18.43 29.05 -42.39
C LYS A 361 17.42 28.90 -43.52
N GLN A 362 16.32 28.17 -43.29
CA GLN A 362 15.27 27.99 -44.29
C GLN A 362 14.56 29.32 -44.60
N THR A 363 14.29 30.15 -43.60
CA THR A 363 13.74 31.50 -43.78
C THR A 363 14.68 32.39 -44.59
N VAL A 364 15.97 32.42 -44.24
CA VAL A 364 16.98 33.20 -44.98
C VAL A 364 17.08 32.72 -46.44
N ARG A 365 17.07 31.40 -46.67
CA ARG A 365 17.08 30.83 -48.02
C ARG A 365 15.84 31.23 -48.83
N GLN A 366 14.65 31.22 -48.23
CA GLN A 366 13.42 31.67 -48.89
C GLN A 366 13.48 33.17 -49.24
N GLN A 367 14.00 34.00 -48.32
CA GLN A 367 14.21 35.43 -48.58
C GLN A 367 15.17 35.65 -49.75
N LEU A 368 16.29 34.94 -49.79
CA LEU A 368 17.25 35.02 -50.89
C LEU A 368 16.62 34.64 -52.23
N ILE A 369 15.89 33.52 -52.29
CA ILE A 369 15.17 33.09 -53.51
C ILE A 369 14.18 34.18 -53.95
N SER A 370 13.45 34.78 -53.01
CA SER A 370 12.50 35.87 -53.33
C SER A 370 13.21 37.12 -53.86
N SER A 371 14.40 37.44 -53.33
CA SER A 371 15.22 38.58 -53.79
C SER A 371 15.76 38.34 -55.20
N GLN A 372 16.36 37.17 -55.44
CA GLN A 372 16.87 36.78 -56.76
C GLN A 372 15.76 36.78 -57.82
N ARG A 373 14.55 36.33 -57.45
CA ARG A 373 13.40 36.38 -58.35
C ARG A 373 13.02 37.81 -58.72
N ARG A 374 12.97 38.74 -57.75
CA ARG A 374 12.70 40.16 -58.00
C ARG A 374 13.76 40.79 -58.91
N GLU A 375 15.03 40.48 -58.68
CA GLU A 375 16.14 40.95 -59.55
C GLU A 375 15.99 40.41 -60.97
N THR A 376 15.69 39.12 -61.12
CA THR A 376 15.48 38.49 -62.44
C THR A 376 14.29 39.11 -63.16
N GLU A 377 13.18 39.36 -62.46
CA GLU A 377 11.99 40.02 -63.01
C GLU A 377 12.31 41.47 -63.46
N LEU A 378 13.14 42.19 -62.69
CA LEU A 378 13.60 43.54 -63.05
C LEU A 378 14.49 43.52 -64.29
N VAL A 379 15.45 42.60 -64.38
CA VAL A 379 16.31 42.43 -65.56
C VAL A 379 15.46 42.12 -66.79
N GLN A 380 14.51 41.18 -66.69
CA GLN A 380 13.60 40.85 -67.78
C GLN A 380 12.70 42.03 -68.19
N ALA A 381 12.29 42.88 -67.25
CA ALA A 381 11.55 44.10 -67.55
C ALA A 381 12.42 45.12 -68.31
N LYS A 382 13.67 45.32 -67.87
CA LYS A 382 14.62 46.22 -68.53
C LYS A 382 15.00 45.73 -69.93
N ASP A 383 15.19 44.43 -70.12
CA ASP A 383 15.43 43.85 -71.44
C ASP A 383 14.24 44.04 -72.39
N ARG A 384 13.00 43.98 -71.88
CA ARG A 384 11.80 44.28 -72.69
C ARG A 384 11.78 45.75 -73.10
N GLU A 385 12.01 46.67 -72.17
CA GLU A 385 12.10 48.11 -72.44
C GLU A 385 13.21 48.42 -73.47
N LEU A 386 14.36 47.76 -73.35
CA LEU A 386 15.48 47.93 -74.28
C LEU A 386 15.12 47.40 -75.68
N ARG A 387 14.47 46.24 -75.78
CA ARG A 387 14.00 45.69 -77.08
C ARG A 387 13.00 46.63 -77.76
N GLU A 388 12.08 47.22 -77.01
CA GLU A 388 11.14 48.22 -77.55
C GLU A 388 11.87 49.47 -78.06
N LYS A 389 12.85 49.97 -77.29
CA LYS A 389 13.69 51.11 -77.71
C LYS A 389 14.51 50.81 -78.95
N VAL A 390 15.12 49.62 -79.04
CA VAL A 390 15.87 49.17 -80.22
C VAL A 390 14.93 49.12 -81.43
N SER A 391 13.75 48.51 -81.30
CA SER A 391 12.75 48.48 -82.38
C SER A 391 12.35 49.88 -82.86
N LEU A 392 12.15 50.82 -81.93
CA LEU A 392 11.85 52.21 -82.25
C LEU A 392 13.00 52.90 -82.99
N LEU A 393 14.24 52.69 -82.54
CA LEU A 393 15.44 53.23 -83.19
C LEU A 393 15.58 52.67 -84.61
N THR A 394 15.44 51.35 -84.80
CA THR A 394 15.45 50.72 -86.13
C THR A 394 14.38 51.32 -87.04
N ARG A 395 13.18 51.61 -86.52
CA ARG A 395 12.13 52.30 -87.29
C ARG A 395 12.55 53.72 -87.68
N LYS A 396 13.08 54.50 -86.74
CA LYS A 396 13.57 55.86 -87.02
C LYS A 396 14.73 55.88 -88.01
N GLU A 397 15.62 54.90 -87.97
CA GLU A 397 16.71 54.75 -88.94
C GLU A 397 16.16 54.50 -90.36
N ARG A 398 15.11 53.69 -90.50
CA ARG A 398 14.42 53.49 -91.79
C ARG A 398 13.75 54.78 -92.28
N GLU A 399 13.02 55.47 -91.40
CA GLU A 399 12.40 56.77 -91.73
C GLU A 399 13.46 57.81 -92.13
N LEU A 400 14.62 57.82 -91.45
CA LEU A 400 15.76 58.67 -91.81
C LEU A 400 16.35 58.29 -93.17
N ALA A 401 16.51 57.00 -93.45
CA ALA A 401 17.00 56.53 -94.74
C ALA A 401 16.04 56.88 -95.89
N GLU A 402 14.72 56.76 -95.66
CA GLU A 402 13.67 57.16 -96.60
C GLU A 402 13.69 58.67 -96.84
N THR A 403 13.77 59.49 -95.79
CA THR A 403 13.85 60.95 -95.92
C THR A 403 15.14 61.39 -96.63
N GLN A 404 16.28 60.75 -96.36
CA GLN A 404 17.53 60.98 -97.10
C GLN A 404 17.42 60.55 -98.58
N HIS A 405 16.69 59.47 -98.87
CA HIS A 405 16.44 59.06 -100.25
C HIS A 405 15.55 60.08 -100.98
N GLN A 406 14.47 60.55 -100.34
CA GLN A 406 13.62 61.61 -100.87
C GLN A 406 14.39 62.93 -101.07
N LEU A 407 15.28 63.28 -100.13
CA LEU A 407 16.13 64.46 -100.27
C LEU A 407 17.03 64.34 -101.50
N ARG A 408 17.69 63.18 -101.71
CA ARG A 408 18.50 62.92 -102.91
C ARG A 408 17.69 63.03 -104.19
N GLN A 409 16.49 62.45 -104.24
CA GLN A 409 15.59 62.62 -105.38
C GLN A 409 15.21 64.08 -105.60
N LYS A 410 14.94 64.84 -104.53
CA LYS A 410 14.67 66.28 -104.63
C LYS A 410 15.88 67.08 -105.07
N GLU A 411 17.09 66.74 -104.64
CA GLU A 411 18.33 67.35 -105.09
C GLU A 411 18.57 67.07 -106.58
N GLU A 412 18.30 65.85 -107.04
CA GLU A 412 18.33 65.51 -108.47
C GLU A 412 17.26 66.26 -109.27
N GLN A 413 16.03 66.36 -108.75
CA GLN A 413 14.97 67.18 -109.34
C GLN A 413 15.33 68.66 -109.33
N LEU A 414 15.98 69.16 -108.28
CA LEU A 414 16.44 70.54 -108.19
C LEU A 414 17.54 70.78 -109.21
N ARG A 415 18.52 69.89 -109.35
CA ARG A 415 19.54 69.96 -110.41
C ARG A 415 18.93 69.91 -111.80
N SER A 416 17.91 69.07 -112.01
CA SER A 416 17.15 69.01 -113.26
C SER A 416 16.33 70.28 -113.49
N SER A 417 15.74 70.85 -112.43
CA SER A 417 15.03 72.12 -112.46
C SER A 417 15.96 73.31 -112.63
N GLU A 418 17.18 73.29 -112.10
CA GLU A 418 18.22 74.29 -112.28
C GLU A 418 18.78 74.19 -113.70
N ALA A 419 18.94 72.98 -114.23
CA ALA A 419 19.23 72.76 -115.65
C ALA A 419 18.08 73.27 -116.54
N LEU A 420 16.82 73.01 -116.17
CA LEU A 420 15.63 73.53 -116.84
C LEU A 420 15.46 75.03 -116.61
N VAL A 421 15.91 75.63 -115.51
CA VAL A 421 15.88 77.08 -115.27
C VAL A 421 17.05 77.73 -116.00
N ALA A 422 18.18 77.08 -116.16
CA ALA A 422 19.23 77.51 -117.07
C ALA A 422 18.75 77.44 -118.53
N ASP A 423 18.02 76.37 -118.88
CA ASP A 423 17.34 76.27 -120.18
C ASP A 423 16.17 77.24 -120.29
N PHE A 424 15.40 77.49 -119.23
CA PHE A 424 14.29 78.45 -119.22
C PHE A 424 14.80 79.89 -119.09
N GLN A 425 16.01 80.15 -118.61
CA GLN A 425 16.69 81.43 -118.73
C GLN A 425 17.14 81.65 -120.18
N LYS A 426 17.53 80.58 -120.90
CA LYS A 426 17.63 80.65 -122.38
C LYS A 426 16.25 80.85 -123.02
N THR A 427 15.19 80.22 -122.51
CA THR A 427 13.83 80.31 -123.07
C THR A 427 13.04 81.51 -122.54
N LEU A 428 13.51 82.28 -121.55
CA LEU A 428 12.94 83.56 -121.11
C LEU A 428 13.47 84.74 -121.95
N GLN A 429 14.39 84.48 -122.88
CA GLN A 429 14.46 85.25 -124.12
C GLN A 429 13.27 84.98 -125.06
N GLN A 430 12.37 84.06 -124.70
CA GLN A 430 11.19 83.65 -125.47
C GLN A 430 9.99 83.43 -124.53
N ARG A 431 9.61 84.50 -123.83
CA ARG A 431 8.33 84.57 -123.14
C ARG A 431 7.24 84.83 -124.18
N ASP A 432 6.22 83.99 -124.23
CA ASP A 432 4.84 84.48 -124.22
C ASP A 432 3.82 83.43 -123.76
N SER A 433 2.89 83.92 -122.92
CA SER A 433 1.53 83.44 -122.61
C SER A 433 1.25 82.15 -121.80
N GLU A 434 0.96 82.35 -120.48
CA GLU A 434 -0.24 81.95 -119.65
C GLU A 434 -1.21 80.79 -120.05
N PRO A 435 -2.16 80.30 -119.18
CA PRO A 435 -2.25 80.20 -117.69
C PRO A 435 -2.97 78.91 -117.12
N THR A 436 -3.06 78.81 -115.77
CA THR A 436 -4.16 78.16 -114.93
C THR A 436 -4.33 76.60 -114.92
N GLN A 437 -4.82 75.86 -113.91
CA GLN A 437 -5.64 76.07 -112.68
C GLN A 437 -5.67 74.76 -111.82
N ARG A 438 -5.82 74.87 -110.47
CA ARG A 438 -6.66 74.09 -109.48
C ARG A 438 -6.69 72.53 -109.53
N THR A 439 -6.71 71.71 -108.46
CA THR A 439 -7.45 71.74 -107.17
C THR A 439 -7.12 70.50 -106.30
N LYS A 440 -7.18 70.66 -104.96
CA LYS A 440 -7.82 69.86 -103.85
C LYS A 440 -7.94 68.32 -104.00
N THR A 441 -7.84 67.46 -102.97
CA THR A 441 -8.65 67.34 -101.71
C THR A 441 -8.02 66.22 -100.84
N GLN A 442 -7.89 66.35 -99.50
CA GLN A 442 -8.73 65.77 -98.41
C GLN A 442 -9.05 64.26 -98.56
N SER A 443 -9.09 63.39 -97.54
CA SER A 443 -9.53 63.52 -96.14
C SER A 443 -9.10 62.22 -95.41
N SER A 444 -8.48 62.24 -94.23
CA SER A 444 -9.11 62.11 -92.89
C SER A 444 -10.06 60.90 -92.71
N LEU A 445 -9.82 60.07 -91.68
CA LEU A 445 -10.65 60.00 -90.47
C LEU A 445 -10.33 58.74 -89.60
N LEU A 446 -9.95 59.03 -88.35
CA LEU A 446 -10.19 58.31 -87.08
C LEU A 446 -11.71 57.94 -86.94
N PRO A 447 -12.23 57.20 -85.93
CA PRO A 447 -11.75 57.27 -84.53
C PRO A 447 -12.10 56.09 -83.55
N THR A 448 -11.61 56.27 -82.30
CA THR A 448 -12.16 55.98 -80.94
C THR A 448 -13.38 55.07 -80.70
N ALA A 449 -13.69 54.50 -79.52
CA ALA A 449 -13.02 54.15 -78.25
C ALA A 449 -14.12 53.64 -77.26
N VAL A 450 -13.70 52.93 -76.18
CA VAL A 450 -14.31 52.69 -74.83
C VAL A 450 -15.70 51.98 -74.72
N PRO A 451 -16.22 51.54 -73.53
CA PRO A 451 -15.67 51.30 -72.17
C PRO A 451 -16.18 50.03 -71.41
N HIS A 452 -15.65 49.72 -70.21
CA HIS A 452 -16.38 49.64 -68.91
C HIS A 452 -15.71 48.78 -67.80
N SER A 453 -16.10 49.12 -66.57
CA SER A 453 -15.62 48.80 -65.21
C SER A 453 -16.08 47.48 -64.60
N THR A 454 -15.37 46.92 -63.60
CA THR A 454 -15.96 46.46 -62.31
C THR A 454 -14.90 46.14 -61.23
N GLN A 455 -15.25 46.37 -59.95
CA GLN A 455 -14.48 46.08 -58.73
C GLN A 455 -14.73 44.66 -58.15
N VAL A 456 -13.65 44.06 -57.62
CA VAL A 456 -13.46 43.26 -56.37
C VAL A 456 -14.55 42.28 -55.86
N ASN A 457 -14.22 40.98 -55.74
CA ASN A 457 -14.30 40.20 -54.48
C ASN A 457 -13.69 38.77 -54.63
N ILE A 458 -12.69 38.42 -53.83
CA ILE A 458 -12.10 37.06 -53.78
C ILE A 458 -12.67 36.33 -52.55
N LYS A 459 -13.49 35.30 -52.77
CA LYS A 459 -13.94 34.36 -51.72
C LYS A 459 -12.81 33.39 -51.36
N PRO A 460 -12.59 33.05 -50.07
CA PRO A 460 -11.73 31.93 -49.71
C PRO A 460 -12.43 30.62 -50.12
N ARG A 461 -11.78 29.82 -50.95
CA ARG A 461 -12.22 28.45 -51.28
C ARG A 461 -12.21 27.61 -50.00
N LYS A 462 -13.38 27.19 -49.53
CA LYS A 462 -13.53 26.00 -48.68
C LYS A 462 -13.04 24.79 -49.49
N LEU A 463 -12.02 24.10 -48.99
CA LEU A 463 -11.66 22.76 -49.42
C LEU A 463 -12.76 21.81 -48.92
N THR A 464 -13.69 21.47 -49.80
CA THR A 464 -14.63 20.37 -49.58
C THR A 464 -13.99 19.11 -50.17
N VAL A 465 -13.41 18.25 -49.32
CA VAL A 465 -12.98 16.92 -49.76
C VAL A 465 -14.22 16.03 -49.81
N GLN A 466 -14.79 15.90 -51.00
CA GLN A 466 -15.81 14.90 -51.28
C GLN A 466 -15.08 13.58 -51.56
N CYS A 467 -15.21 12.60 -50.66
CA CYS A 467 -14.62 11.28 -50.84
C CYS A 467 -15.26 10.60 -52.06
N HIS A 468 -14.55 10.61 -53.19
CA HIS A 468 -14.93 9.90 -54.40
C HIS A 468 -13.92 8.79 -54.65
N ARG A 469 -14.40 7.56 -54.44
CA ARG A 469 -13.88 6.27 -54.94
C ARG A 469 -12.66 5.65 -54.22
N LYS A 470 -12.99 4.57 -53.50
CA LYS A 470 -12.21 3.34 -53.26
C LYS A 470 -10.94 3.42 -52.42
N LYS A 471 -11.08 3.85 -51.15
CA LYS A 471 -10.65 3.09 -49.95
C LYS A 471 -11.65 3.41 -48.84
N THR A 472 -12.52 2.47 -48.51
CA THR A 472 -13.70 2.68 -47.67
C THR A 472 -13.28 3.04 -46.24
N ALA A 473 -13.58 4.28 -45.82
CA ALA A 473 -13.65 4.60 -44.41
C ALA A 473 -14.65 3.64 -43.72
N PRO A 474 -14.38 3.19 -42.47
CA PRO A 474 -15.32 2.38 -41.71
C PRO A 474 -16.74 2.99 -41.71
N CYS A 475 -17.75 2.16 -41.96
CA CYS A 475 -19.13 2.59 -42.27
C CYS A 475 -19.82 3.43 -41.18
N ARG A 476 -19.25 3.49 -39.97
CA ARG A 476 -19.84 4.09 -38.76
C ARG A 476 -19.36 5.52 -38.47
N MET A 477 -18.51 6.11 -39.31
CA MET A 477 -17.84 7.40 -39.02
C MET A 477 -18.66 8.66 -39.37
N ALA A 478 -19.94 8.51 -39.73
CA ALA A 478 -20.80 9.63 -40.14
C ALA A 478 -21.24 10.54 -38.97
N ARG A 479 -21.09 10.09 -37.72
CA ARG A 479 -21.43 10.83 -36.49
C ARG A 479 -20.38 10.50 -35.42
N GLY A 480 -19.72 11.51 -34.87
CA GLY A 480 -18.59 11.31 -33.96
C GLY A 480 -17.81 12.60 -33.66
N SER A 481 -16.79 12.50 -32.81
CA SER A 481 -15.82 13.59 -32.59
C SER A 481 -14.65 13.45 -33.57
N SER A 482 -14.09 14.58 -34.00
CA SER A 482 -12.91 14.59 -34.87
C SER A 482 -11.98 15.77 -34.57
N THR A 483 -10.69 15.56 -34.82
CA THR A 483 -9.65 16.60 -34.73
C THR A 483 -8.54 16.32 -35.74
N THR A 484 -7.67 17.30 -36.01
CA THR A 484 -6.56 17.16 -36.95
C THR A 484 -5.33 17.94 -36.49
N ASP A 485 -4.14 17.38 -36.69
CA ASP A 485 -2.85 18.04 -36.43
C ASP A 485 -2.19 18.58 -37.72
N GLY A 486 -2.91 18.54 -38.84
CA GLY A 486 -2.43 18.94 -40.16
C GLY A 486 -1.80 17.80 -40.99
N ARG A 487 -1.27 16.75 -40.36
CA ARG A 487 -0.75 15.56 -41.06
C ARG A 487 -1.75 14.40 -41.01
N PHE A 488 -2.43 14.26 -39.88
CA PHE A 488 -3.40 13.23 -39.61
C PHE A 488 -4.76 13.84 -39.24
N ALA A 489 -5.82 13.13 -39.60
CA ALA A 489 -7.16 13.39 -39.11
C ALA A 489 -7.60 12.22 -38.23
N TYR A 490 -8.07 12.54 -37.02
CA TYR A 490 -8.49 11.57 -36.02
C TYR A 490 -10.00 11.60 -35.84
N PHE A 491 -10.60 10.43 -35.66
CA PHE A 491 -12.04 10.27 -35.59
C PHE A 491 -12.45 9.20 -34.57
N THR A 492 -13.46 9.49 -33.76
CA THR A 492 -14.15 8.53 -32.90
C THR A 492 -15.62 8.46 -33.28
N PRO A 493 -16.14 7.30 -33.73
CA PRO A 493 -17.57 7.13 -33.98
C PRO A 493 -18.39 7.28 -32.68
N ARG A 494 -19.58 7.85 -32.76
CA ARG A 494 -20.47 8.04 -31.59
C ARG A 494 -20.78 6.73 -30.85
N ASP A 495 -20.94 5.63 -31.60
CA ASP A 495 -21.37 4.33 -31.06
C ASP A 495 -20.20 3.34 -30.88
N SER A 496 -18.95 3.83 -30.84
CA SER A 496 -17.76 2.99 -30.72
C SER A 496 -16.67 3.66 -29.89
N ASN A 497 -15.95 2.85 -29.14
CA ASN A 497 -14.77 3.27 -28.40
C ASN A 497 -13.49 3.24 -29.26
N SER A 498 -13.55 2.81 -30.52
CA SER A 498 -12.38 2.80 -31.38
C SER A 498 -12.02 4.21 -31.87
N VAL A 499 -10.72 4.53 -31.82
CA VAL A 499 -10.15 5.75 -32.39
C VAL A 499 -9.54 5.39 -33.74
N TYR A 500 -9.82 6.17 -34.78
CA TYR A 500 -9.27 5.96 -36.12
C TYR A 500 -8.40 7.14 -36.53
N GLN A 501 -7.28 6.83 -37.16
CA GLN A 501 -6.35 7.79 -37.74
C GLN A 501 -6.38 7.70 -39.27
N TYR A 502 -6.40 8.86 -39.92
CA TYR A 502 -6.27 8.99 -41.37
C TYR A 502 -5.05 9.84 -41.68
N GLU A 503 -4.10 9.29 -42.45
CA GLU A 503 -2.93 10.06 -42.90
C GLU A 503 -3.25 10.80 -44.19
N CYS A 504 -3.23 12.13 -44.14
CA CYS A 504 -3.63 13.00 -45.26
C CYS A 504 -2.70 12.87 -46.48
N SER A 505 -1.42 12.52 -46.28
CA SER A 505 -0.44 12.38 -47.36
C SER A 505 -0.49 11.03 -48.08
N THR A 506 -0.90 9.96 -47.38
CA THR A 506 -0.89 8.59 -47.93
C THR A 506 -2.30 8.05 -48.20
N GLU A 507 -3.33 8.78 -47.77
CA GLU A 507 -4.74 8.43 -47.87
C GLU A 507 -5.07 7.05 -47.27
N LYS A 508 -4.41 6.71 -46.15
CA LYS A 508 -4.57 5.43 -45.45
C LYS A 508 -5.26 5.61 -44.10
N TRP A 509 -6.02 4.57 -43.73
CA TRP A 509 -6.69 4.45 -42.44
C TRP A 509 -5.94 3.47 -41.54
N GLU A 510 -5.87 3.80 -40.27
CA GLU A 510 -5.33 2.96 -39.20
C GLU A 510 -6.24 3.05 -37.97
N GLU A 511 -6.48 1.92 -37.31
CA GLU A 511 -7.21 1.88 -36.04
C GLU A 511 -6.21 1.98 -34.89
N LEU A 512 -6.42 2.97 -34.03
CA LEU A 512 -5.66 3.19 -32.81
C LEU A 512 -6.33 2.45 -31.62
N PRO A 513 -5.62 2.29 -30.49
CA PRO A 513 -6.19 1.67 -29.30
C PRO A 513 -7.53 2.31 -28.89
N SER A 514 -8.47 1.51 -28.43
CA SER A 514 -9.80 1.99 -28.05
C SER A 514 -9.74 2.97 -26.88
N CYS A 515 -10.44 4.10 -27.02
CA CYS A 515 -10.70 5.06 -25.96
C CYS A 515 -11.60 4.43 -24.89
N PRO A 516 -11.18 4.37 -23.61
CA PRO A 516 -11.97 3.74 -22.56
C PRO A 516 -13.25 4.52 -22.21
N TYR A 517 -13.42 5.74 -22.72
CA TYR A 517 -14.53 6.63 -22.40
C TYR A 517 -15.49 6.78 -23.58
N HIS A 518 -16.78 6.53 -23.31
CA HIS A 518 -17.86 6.69 -24.28
C HIS A 518 -18.20 8.18 -24.48
N ASN A 519 -18.51 8.56 -25.72
CA ASN A 519 -18.90 9.92 -26.12
C ASN A 519 -17.86 11.02 -25.83
N SER A 520 -16.57 10.67 -25.76
CA SER A 520 -15.50 11.64 -25.56
C SER A 520 -15.19 12.49 -26.79
N GLY A 521 -14.92 13.78 -26.55
CA GLY A 521 -14.38 14.69 -27.56
C GLY A 521 -12.88 14.45 -27.75
N LEU A 522 -12.37 14.62 -28.98
CA LEU A 522 -10.94 14.56 -29.26
C LEU A 522 -10.36 15.97 -29.44
N VAL A 523 -9.23 16.24 -28.79
CA VAL A 523 -8.45 17.47 -28.96
C VAL A 523 -6.96 17.13 -29.04
N ILE A 524 -6.16 18.06 -29.57
CA ILE A 524 -4.70 17.93 -29.55
C ILE A 524 -4.17 18.96 -28.57
N ILE A 525 -3.53 18.50 -27.50
CA ILE A 525 -2.91 19.33 -26.46
C ILE A 525 -1.42 18.97 -26.47
N ASP A 526 -0.54 19.96 -26.59
CA ASP A 526 0.92 19.76 -26.64
C ASP A 526 1.40 18.69 -27.63
N ARG A 527 0.75 18.63 -28.81
CA ARG A 527 0.99 17.64 -29.88
C ARG A 527 0.60 16.20 -29.55
N GLU A 528 -0.17 16.00 -28.50
CA GLU A 528 -0.72 14.70 -28.11
C GLU A 528 -2.23 14.68 -28.33
N LEU A 529 -2.73 13.62 -28.97
CA LEU A 529 -4.16 13.41 -29.12
C LEU A 529 -4.73 13.03 -27.75
N THR A 530 -5.69 13.81 -27.26
CA THR A 530 -6.26 13.70 -25.92
C THR A 530 -7.78 13.60 -25.99
N ALA A 531 -8.36 12.65 -25.26
CA ALA A 531 -9.81 12.53 -25.08
C ALA A 531 -10.29 13.46 -23.94
N VAL A 532 -11.32 14.27 -24.19
CA VAL A 532 -11.83 15.29 -23.26
C VAL A 532 -13.35 15.23 -23.19
N GLY A 533 -13.88 15.08 -21.96
CA GLY A 533 -15.31 14.90 -21.68
C GLY A 533 -15.79 13.47 -21.95
N GLY A 534 -16.87 13.03 -21.30
CA GLY A 534 -17.43 11.66 -21.38
C GLY A 534 -18.46 11.44 -20.26
N GLU A 535 -19.33 10.44 -20.40
CA GLU A 535 -20.47 10.23 -19.47
C GLU A 535 -20.07 9.84 -18.04
N ASP A 536 -18.84 9.35 -17.80
CA ASP A 536 -18.33 9.06 -16.45
C ASP A 536 -17.49 10.24 -15.91
N GLY A 537 -18.20 11.23 -15.39
CA GLY A 537 -17.69 12.52 -14.92
C GLY A 537 -16.28 12.53 -14.30
N SER A 538 -15.51 13.52 -14.72
CA SER A 538 -14.27 14.04 -14.11
C SER A 538 -13.04 13.11 -14.08
N ARG A 539 -12.17 13.23 -15.12
CA ARG A 539 -10.69 13.32 -15.04
C ARG A 539 -10.10 13.38 -16.45
N LEU A 540 -9.11 14.25 -16.66
CA LEU A 540 -8.21 14.24 -17.83
C LEU A 540 -7.45 12.92 -17.82
N LEU A 541 -7.82 11.95 -18.66
CA LEU A 541 -7.14 10.67 -18.76
C LEU A 541 -7.15 10.16 -20.20
N THR A 542 -5.97 10.28 -20.83
CA THR A 542 -5.29 9.40 -21.81
C THR A 542 -4.65 10.23 -22.92
N ASN A 543 -3.33 10.38 -22.81
CA ASN A 543 -2.49 10.96 -23.84
C ASN A 543 -2.17 9.87 -24.86
N TYR A 544 -2.56 10.05 -26.12
CA TYR A 544 -2.07 9.24 -27.22
C TYR A 544 -0.78 9.89 -27.73
N THR A 545 0.37 9.36 -27.30
CA THR A 545 1.66 9.72 -27.87
C THR A 545 1.80 9.16 -29.28
N HIS A 546 2.31 10.01 -30.16
CA HIS A 546 2.68 9.73 -31.55
C HIS A 546 3.37 8.35 -31.72
N TYR A 547 2.87 7.52 -32.64
CA TYR A 547 3.51 6.25 -33.01
C TYR A 547 4.77 6.54 -33.81
N ASP A 548 5.94 6.26 -33.24
CA ASP A 548 7.20 6.18 -33.97
C ASP A 548 7.66 4.72 -34.00
N ARG A 549 8.02 4.23 -35.19
CA ARG A 549 8.39 2.82 -35.42
C ARG A 549 9.76 2.56 -34.79
N GLY A 550 9.78 2.32 -33.48
CA GLY A 550 11.02 1.98 -32.78
C GLY A 550 10.84 1.53 -31.34
N ASN A 551 9.79 1.98 -30.63
CA ASN A 551 9.53 1.57 -29.26
C ASN A 551 8.02 1.46 -29.02
N GLY A 552 7.56 0.27 -28.63
CA GLY A 552 6.15 0.01 -28.35
C GLY A 552 5.56 0.92 -27.26
N LEU A 553 4.24 1.06 -27.30
CA LEU A 553 3.41 1.83 -26.36
C LEU A 553 3.69 1.44 -24.90
N ARG A 554 4.02 2.42 -24.05
CA ARG A 554 4.00 2.28 -22.59
C ARG A 554 2.76 2.95 -22.03
N ASN A 555 1.90 2.17 -21.38
CA ASN A 555 0.89 2.68 -20.46
C ASN A 555 1.59 3.24 -19.22
N THR A 556 1.55 4.56 -19.02
CA THR A 556 1.86 5.17 -17.72
C THR A 556 0.55 5.66 -17.10
N LEU A 557 0.02 4.86 -16.18
CA LEU A 557 -0.90 5.33 -15.15
C LEU A 557 -0.07 6.00 -14.05
N GLN A 558 -0.25 7.31 -13.87
CA GLN A 558 -0.04 8.00 -12.59
C GLN A 558 -1.24 8.88 -12.30
#